data_AF-A0A941UYA6-F1
#
_entry.id   AF-A0A941UYA6-F1
#
_cell.length_a   1.000
_cell.length_b   1.000
_cell.length_c   1.000
_cell.angle_alpha   90.00
_cell.angle_beta   90.00
_cell.angle_gamma   90.00
#
_symmetry.space_group_name_H-M   'P 1'
#
loop_
_entity.id
_entity.type
_entity.pdbx_description
1 polymer ?
#
loop_
_entity_poly.entity_id
_entity_poly.type
_entity_poly.pdbx_seq_one_letter_code
_entity_poly.pdbx_strand_id
1 'polypeptide(L)'
;HPHHHCPFCVLKPEYDYRGYWLYVPLFAATAASLGVGAVQPFARVASLRAIVPQAARRLAMVAALLFALFAAVSTFLILNSNLILIES
;
A
#
# COMPACT_ATOMS: atom_id res chain seq x y z
N HIS A 1 -19.66 24.69 4.44
CA HIS A 1 -19.86 23.36 3.83
C HIS A 1 -19.45 22.33 4.87
N PRO A 2 -20.30 21.35 5.24
CA PRO A 2 -19.99 20.47 6.36
C PRO A 2 -18.66 19.78 6.05
N HIS A 3 -17.69 19.93 6.96
CA HIS A 3 -16.36 19.38 6.84
C HIS A 3 -16.48 17.86 6.70
N HIS A 4 -16.42 17.37 5.47
CA HIS A 4 -16.37 15.94 5.20
C HIS A 4 -14.93 15.50 5.52
N HIS A 5 -14.73 14.93 6.69
CA HIS A 5 -13.47 14.31 7.10
C HIS A 5 -13.32 12.93 6.46
N CYS A 6 -13.38 12.88 5.13
CA CYS A 6 -13.21 11.65 4.38
C CYS A 6 -11.71 11.37 4.23
N PRO A 7 -11.26 10.11 4.35
CA PRO A 7 -9.85 9.76 4.18
C PRO A 7 -9.29 10.18 2.80
N PHE A 8 -10.13 10.41 1.79
CA PHE A 8 -9.71 10.88 0.47
C PHE A 8 -9.38 12.39 0.39
N CYS A 9 -9.66 13.18 1.44
CA CYS A 9 -9.39 14.62 1.41
C CYS A 9 -7.90 14.96 1.27
N VAL A 10 -7.00 14.09 1.75
CA VAL A 10 -5.53 14.25 1.62
C VAL A 10 -5.02 14.12 0.18
N LEU A 11 -5.87 13.68 -0.77
CA LEU A 11 -5.55 13.62 -2.19
C LEU A 11 -5.74 14.96 -2.90
N LYS A 12 -6.37 15.93 -2.25
CA LYS A 12 -6.68 17.22 -2.86
C LYS A 12 -5.43 18.09 -3.03
N PRO A 13 -5.46 19.06 -3.96
CA PRO A 13 -4.37 20.01 -4.16
C PRO A 13 -4.03 20.78 -2.88
N GLU A 14 -5.03 21.05 -2.03
CA GLU A 14 -4.84 21.78 -0.76
C GLU A 14 -3.86 21.10 0.22
N TYR A 15 -3.57 19.80 0.01
CA TYR A 15 -2.61 19.02 0.81
C TYR A 15 -1.36 18.66 0.00
N ASP A 16 -1.03 19.42 -1.05
CA ASP A 16 0.08 19.21 -1.98
C ASP A 16 0.09 17.80 -2.60
N TYR A 17 -1.08 17.18 -2.73
CA TYR A 17 -1.22 15.80 -3.24
C TYR A 17 -0.44 14.75 -2.43
N ARG A 18 -0.10 15.04 -1.15
CA ARG A 18 0.67 14.12 -0.28
C ARG A 18 0.02 12.75 -0.12
N GLY A 19 -1.31 12.68 -0.23
CA GLY A 19 -2.07 11.44 -0.16
C GLY A 19 -1.65 10.40 -1.21
N TYR A 20 -1.18 10.81 -2.40
CA TYR A 20 -0.75 9.86 -3.43
C TYR A 20 0.50 9.09 -3.02
N TRP A 21 1.43 9.73 -2.29
CA TRP A 21 2.62 9.08 -1.75
C TRP A 21 2.31 7.98 -0.74
N LEU A 22 1.12 8.01 -0.13
CA LEU A 22 0.63 6.98 0.78
C LEU A 22 -0.22 5.94 0.05
N TYR A 23 -1.16 6.40 -0.76
CA TYR A 23 -2.19 5.56 -1.36
C TYR A 23 -1.63 4.64 -2.44
N VAL A 24 -0.71 5.14 -3.28
CA VAL A 24 -0.10 4.33 -4.35
C VAL A 24 0.66 3.13 -3.80
N PRO A 25 1.64 3.27 -2.88
CA PRO A 25 2.33 2.11 -2.33
C PRO A 25 1.41 1.20 -1.53
N LEU A 26 0.44 1.74 -0.78
CA LEU A 26 -0.52 0.94 -0.01
C LEU A 26 -1.38 0.04 -0.90
N PHE A 27 -2.00 0.60 -1.94
CA PHE A 27 -2.86 -0.19 -2.83
C PHE A 27 -2.06 -1.14 -3.70
N ALA A 28 -0.89 -0.74 -4.18
CA ALA A 28 -0.01 -1.63 -4.93
C ALA A 28 0.48 -2.81 -4.06
N ALA A 29 0.83 -2.56 -2.79
CA ALA A 29 1.19 -3.61 -1.85
C ALA A 29 0.03 -4.59 -1.60
N THR A 30 -1.18 -4.05 -1.45
CA THR A 30 -2.41 -4.83 -1.26
C THR A 30 -2.70 -5.70 -2.48
N ALA A 31 -2.64 -5.12 -3.68
CA ALA A 31 -2.83 -5.85 -4.94
C ALA A 31 -1.79 -6.96 -5.12
N ALA A 32 -0.51 -6.69 -4.83
CA ALA A 32 0.54 -7.69 -4.88
C ALA A 32 0.31 -8.82 -3.87
N SER A 33 -0.13 -8.49 -2.64
CA SER A 33 -0.46 -9.46 -1.60
C SER A 33 -1.64 -10.36 -1.98
N LEU A 34 -2.70 -9.77 -2.55
CA LEU A 34 -3.82 -10.54 -3.11
C LEU A 34 -3.35 -11.43 -4.26
N GLY A 35 -2.44 -10.94 -5.10
CA GLY A 35 -1.81 -11.70 -6.16
C GLY A 35 -1.09 -12.96 -5.66
N VAL A 36 -0.37 -12.88 -4.53
CA VAL A 36 0.28 -14.06 -3.91
C VAL A 36 -0.73 -15.17 -3.63
N GLY A 37 -1.89 -14.82 -3.07
CA GLY A 37 -2.98 -15.76 -2.80
C GLY A 37 -3.65 -16.27 -4.08
N ALA A 38 -3.92 -15.35 -5.03
CA ALA A 38 -4.60 -15.66 -6.28
C ALA A 38 -3.82 -16.64 -7.17
N VAL A 39 -2.48 -16.68 -7.08
CA VAL A 39 -1.67 -17.62 -7.86
C VAL A 39 -1.58 -19.03 -7.23
N GLN A 40 -1.91 -19.20 -5.94
CA GLN A 40 -1.76 -20.49 -5.24
C GLN A 40 -2.57 -21.66 -5.84
N PRO A 41 -3.83 -21.47 -6.30
CA PRO A 41 -4.59 -22.57 -6.90
C PRO A 41 -3.89 -23.21 -8.10
N PHE A 42 -3.09 -22.43 -8.84
CA PHE A 42 -2.35 -22.90 -10.01
C PHE A 42 -1.10 -23.70 -9.66
N ALA A 43 -0.66 -23.73 -8.39
CA ALA A 43 0.50 -24.52 -7.96
C ALA A 43 0.31 -26.03 -8.16
N ARG A 44 -0.95 -26.49 -8.30
CA ARG A 44 -1.30 -27.90 -8.56
C ARG A 44 -1.22 -28.27 -10.04
N VAL A 45 -1.15 -27.30 -10.94
CA VAL A 45 -1.05 -27.53 -12.38
C VAL A 45 0.39 -27.90 -12.72
N ALA A 46 0.59 -29.08 -13.32
CA ALA A 46 1.92 -29.65 -13.56
C ALA A 46 2.86 -28.70 -14.32
N SER A 47 2.36 -27.99 -15.33
CA SER A 47 3.13 -27.02 -16.12
C SER A 47 3.52 -25.75 -15.36
N LEU A 48 2.81 -25.41 -14.28
CA LEU A 48 3.02 -24.16 -13.52
C LEU A 48 3.69 -24.39 -12.16
N ARG A 49 3.93 -25.65 -11.78
CA ARG A 49 4.43 -26.03 -10.46
C ARG A 49 5.76 -25.39 -10.07
N ALA A 50 6.63 -25.15 -11.05
CA ALA A 50 7.90 -24.44 -10.83
C ALA A 50 7.77 -22.90 -10.89
N ILE A 51 6.76 -22.39 -11.60
CA ILE A 51 6.57 -20.96 -11.87
C ILE A 51 5.83 -20.29 -10.70
N VAL A 52 4.79 -20.93 -10.18
CA VAL A 52 3.92 -20.36 -9.13
C VAL A 52 4.71 -19.98 -7.87
N PRO A 53 5.61 -20.81 -7.32
CA PRO A 53 6.41 -20.43 -6.15
C PRO A 53 7.31 -19.21 -6.41
N GLN A 54 7.89 -19.11 -7.61
CA GLN A 54 8.76 -18.00 -7.97
C GLN A 54 7.95 -16.70 -8.16
N ALA A 55 6.80 -16.78 -8.83
CA ALA A 55 5.89 -15.66 -8.99
C ALA A 55 5.35 -15.16 -7.64
N ALA A 56 4.90 -16.08 -6.77
CA ALA A 56 4.45 -15.77 -5.42
C ALA A 56 5.56 -15.09 -4.60
N ARG A 57 6.80 -15.59 -4.65
CA ARG A 57 7.93 -14.96 -3.96
C ARG A 57 8.20 -13.54 -4.46
N ARG A 58 8.17 -13.31 -5.77
CA ARG A 58 8.36 -11.97 -6.36
C ARG A 58 7.25 -11.01 -5.92
N LEU A 59 5.99 -11.44 -5.98
CA LEU A 59 4.85 -10.65 -5.52
C LEU A 59 4.93 -10.33 -4.02
N ALA A 60 5.33 -11.30 -3.20
CA ALA A 60 5.52 -11.10 -1.77
C ALA A 60 6.66 -10.10 -1.47
N MET A 61 7.78 -10.18 -2.19
CA MET A 61 8.87 -9.21 -2.06
C MET A 61 8.42 -7.79 -2.47
N VAL A 62 7.69 -7.66 -3.58
CA VAL A 62 7.12 -6.38 -4.02
C VAL A 62 6.16 -5.82 -2.97
N ALA A 63 5.26 -6.64 -2.43
CA ALA A 63 4.35 -6.24 -1.37
C ALA A 63 5.10 -5.75 -0.13
N ALA A 64 6.10 -6.49 0.34
CA ALA A 64 6.91 -6.13 1.50
C ALA A 64 7.64 -4.79 1.31
N LEU A 65 8.26 -4.57 0.13
CA LEU A 65 8.94 -3.32 -0.19
C LEU A 65 7.97 -2.14 -0.23
N LEU A 66 6.79 -2.32 -0.81
CA LEU A 66 5.78 -1.26 -0.90
C LEU A 66 5.16 -0.95 0.47
N PHE A 67 4.92 -1.95 1.31
CA PHE A 67 4.50 -1.72 2.70
C PHE A 67 5.59 -1.01 3.52
N ALA A 68 6.86 -1.39 3.35
CA ALA A 68 7.98 -0.70 3.99
C ALA A 68 8.09 0.76 3.52
N LEU A 69 7.90 1.02 2.22
CA LEU A 69 7.85 2.36 1.66
C LEU A 69 6.67 3.17 2.23
N PHE A 70 5.47 2.58 2.28
CA PHE A 70 4.30 3.20 2.89
C PHE A 70 4.55 3.55 4.36
N ALA A 71 5.15 2.64 5.13
CA ALA A 71 5.50 2.88 6.53
C ALA A 71 6.53 3.99 6.68
N ALA A 72 7.56 4.01 5.83
CA ALA A 72 8.58 5.06 5.83
C ALA A 72 7.99 6.43 5.48
N VAL A 73 7.15 6.52 4.45
CA VAL A 73 6.47 7.78 4.06
C VAL A 73 5.52 8.24 5.16
N SER A 74 4.72 7.33 5.72
CA SER A 74 3.82 7.63 6.84
C SER A 74 4.61 8.19 8.03
N THR A 75 5.71 7.53 8.40
CA THR A 75 6.59 7.95 9.49
C THR A 75 7.20 9.33 9.19
N PHE A 76 7.71 9.54 7.98
CA PHE A 76 8.26 10.83 7.56
C PHE A 76 7.22 11.94 7.65
N LEU A 77 6.00 11.71 7.16
CA LEU A 77 4.93 12.69 7.23
C LEU A 77 4.55 13.00 8.69
N ILE A 78 4.45 11.98 9.55
CA ILE A 78 4.17 12.17 10.98
C ILE A 78 5.27 13.00 11.66
N LEU A 79 6.55 12.68 11.42
CA LEU A 79 7.68 13.40 12.02
C LEU A 79 7.78 14.86 11.54
N ASN A 80 7.38 15.13 10.30
CA ASN A 80 7.33 16.49 9.75
C ASN A 80 6.01 17.21 10.04
N SER A 81 5.02 16.50 10.59
CA SER A 81 3.77 17.10 11.04
C SER A 81 3.97 17.66 12.44
N ASN A 82 3.47 18.86 12.73
CA ASN A 82 3.58 19.50 14.05
C ASN A 82 2.83 18.77 15.19
N LEU A 83 2.44 17.49 15.02
CA LEU A 83 1.80 16.60 16.02
C LEU A 83 0.80 17.32 16.93
N ILE A 84 0.01 18.26 16.37
CA ILE A 84 -1.02 18.96 17.12
C ILE A 84 -2.15 17.97 17.29
N LEU A 85 -2.25 17.38 18.47
CA LEU A 85 -3.42 16.65 18.92
C LEU A 85 -4.57 17.65 18.93
N ILE A 86 -5.46 17.59 17.93
CA ILE A 86 -6.71 18.33 17.99
C ILE A 86 -7.57 17.56 18.98
N GLU A 87 -7.52 17.99 20.23
CA GLU A 87 -8.51 17.63 21.23
C GLU A 87 -9.85 18.23 20.76
N SER A 88 -10.79 17.36 20.43
CA SER A 88 -12.18 17.73 20.11
C SER A 88 -13.12 16.81 20.85
#